data_AF-Q4QIU3-F1
#
_entry.id   AF-Q4QIU3-F1
#
_cell.length_a   1.000
_cell.length_b   1.000
_cell.length_c   1.000
_cell.angle_alpha   90.00
_cell.angle_beta   90.00
_cell.angle_gamma   90.00
#
_symmetry.space_group_name_H-M   'P 1'
#
loop_
_entity.id
_entity.type
_entity.pdbx_description
1 polymer ?
#
loop_
_entity_poly.entity_id
_entity_poly.type
_entity_poly.pdbx_seq_one_letter_code
_entity_poly.pdbx_strand_id
1 'polypeptide(L)'
;MENGMQNTFLAFSTFLCITPQPGITQSLLLPAVFQSAMQDRLREIEGTLARTKERKNTILYKLSKRRQEEERLARLGVERLPTNPSEVDDEKIIKYVLFRLKQEIGDKTAQLRDQKLLSIDRDGEAVIRAKNDEVNKLLSRKYQWEARLSFLAGEPIAPRPRKKIFFGCAKELPEASVVQKRQRVEGMQEAGEDEVADSSEEDELVPDQLEAEQPATQDHDYLERVKWLGSSAADLDLIRFEREAEAKMRAKGDSIVSRAGSGALILSYCKEGKAMIPDEEHFKQQLVNNRKKALQERLNALRGKN
;
A
#
# COMPACT_ATOMS: atom_id res chain seq x y z
N MET A 1 -5.09 2.87 69.50
CA MET A 1 -4.17 2.22 68.54
C MET A 1 -4.91 2.16 67.21
N GLU A 2 -4.38 2.89 66.22
CA GLU A 2 -4.22 2.53 64.79
C GLU A 2 -5.11 1.42 64.21
N ASN A 3 -5.66 1.44 62.99
CA ASN A 3 -5.71 2.35 61.83
C ASN A 3 -6.92 1.84 60.98
N GLY A 4 -7.74 2.70 60.35
CA GLY A 4 -7.71 2.99 58.90
C GLY A 4 -8.27 1.83 58.04
N MET A 5 -9.22 1.96 57.10
CA MET A 5 -9.78 3.09 56.35
C MET A 5 -11.20 2.73 55.89
N GLN A 6 -12.03 3.76 55.72
CA GLN A 6 -13.44 3.69 55.34
C GLN A 6 -13.64 3.81 53.82
N ASN A 7 -14.61 3.05 53.32
CA ASN A 7 -15.31 3.27 52.05
C ASN A 7 -15.88 4.69 51.96
N THR A 8 -15.71 5.35 50.81
CA THR A 8 -16.72 6.30 50.29
C THR A 8 -16.72 6.34 48.76
N PHE A 9 -17.93 6.26 48.21
CA PHE A 9 -18.31 6.76 46.89
C PHE A 9 -18.07 8.29 46.82
N LEU A 10 -17.63 8.81 45.67
CA LEU A 10 -18.31 9.86 44.89
C LEU A 10 -17.43 10.49 43.78
N ALA A 11 -18.11 10.77 42.67
CA ALA A 11 -17.93 11.92 41.77
C ALA A 11 -16.66 12.04 40.89
N PHE A 12 -16.92 11.87 39.60
CA PHE A 12 -16.28 12.61 38.50
C PHE A 12 -16.30 14.12 38.76
N SER A 13 -15.14 14.78 38.74
CA SER A 13 -14.88 16.07 38.08
C SER A 13 -13.54 16.63 38.54
N THR A 14 -12.65 16.97 37.60
CA THR A 14 -11.91 18.24 37.60
C THR A 14 -11.14 18.38 36.29
N PHE A 15 -11.70 19.20 35.39
CA PHE A 15 -10.98 19.83 34.30
C PHE A 15 -9.99 20.85 34.89
N LEU A 16 -8.70 20.69 34.61
CA LEU A 16 -7.69 21.72 34.86
C LEU A 16 -7.72 22.71 33.69
N CYS A 17 -8.39 23.83 33.92
CA CYS A 17 -8.32 25.03 33.09
C CYS A 17 -6.92 25.64 33.22
N ILE A 18 -6.09 25.49 32.18
CA ILE A 18 -4.90 26.34 32.01
C ILE A 18 -5.37 27.63 31.34
N THR A 19 -5.37 28.71 32.11
CA THR A 19 -5.57 30.07 31.63
C THR A 19 -4.36 30.51 30.80
N PRO A 20 -4.53 31.09 29.60
CA PRO A 20 -3.41 31.73 28.90
C PRO A 20 -3.24 33.16 29.42
N GLN A 21 -2.06 33.46 29.96
CA GLN A 21 -1.61 34.84 30.16
C GLN A 21 -1.48 35.57 28.80
N PRO A 22 -1.73 36.89 28.73
CA PRO A 22 -1.65 37.66 27.50
C PRO A 22 -0.24 38.22 27.25
N GLY A 23 0.15 38.28 25.97
CA GLY A 23 1.40 38.88 25.48
C GLY A 23 2.48 37.83 25.21
N ILE A 24 3.11 37.73 24.04
CA ILE A 24 3.45 38.72 23.04
C ILE A 24 3.27 38.08 21.66
N THR A 25 2.37 38.64 20.87
CA THR A 25 2.20 38.34 19.45
C THR A 25 3.31 39.03 18.66
N GLN A 26 4.16 38.26 17.97
CA GLN A 26 4.64 38.70 16.66
C GLN A 26 3.84 37.95 15.60
N SER A 27 2.55 38.29 15.54
CA SER A 27 1.70 37.97 14.42
C SER A 27 1.92 39.04 13.35
N LEU A 28 2.30 38.60 12.16
CA LEU A 28 2.12 39.42 10.96
C LEU A 28 0.61 39.65 10.81
N LEU A 29 0.17 40.81 11.30
CA LEU A 29 -1.20 41.30 11.33
C LEU A 29 -1.72 41.45 9.88
N LEU A 30 -2.55 40.51 9.45
CA LEU A 30 -3.65 40.87 8.57
C LEU A 30 -4.76 41.47 9.43
N PRO A 31 -5.43 42.56 8.97
CA PRO A 31 -6.41 43.25 9.81
C PRO A 31 -7.55 42.31 10.23
N ALA A 32 -7.86 42.26 11.53
CA ALA A 32 -8.95 41.46 12.11
C ALA A 32 -10.30 41.68 11.39
N VAL A 33 -10.48 42.85 10.79
CA VAL A 33 -11.62 43.25 9.96
C VAL A 33 -11.86 42.31 8.77
N PHE A 34 -10.81 41.70 8.20
CA PHE A 34 -10.96 40.77 7.07
C PHE A 34 -11.39 39.36 7.49
N GLN A 35 -11.06 38.93 8.70
CA GLN A 35 -11.47 37.62 9.21
C GLN A 35 -12.94 37.63 9.64
N SER A 36 -13.40 38.70 10.31
CA SER A 36 -14.82 38.86 10.65
C SER A 36 -15.69 39.01 9.40
N ALA A 37 -15.29 39.87 8.46
CA ALA A 37 -16.04 40.07 7.21
C ALA A 37 -16.18 38.80 6.34
N MET A 38 -15.21 37.89 6.42
CA MET A 38 -15.26 36.60 5.73
C MET A 38 -16.23 35.62 6.42
N GLN A 39 -16.24 35.57 7.75
CA GLN A 39 -17.18 34.77 8.51
C GLN A 39 -18.62 35.28 8.35
N ASP A 40 -18.80 36.60 8.33
CA ASP A 40 -20.08 37.25 8.13
C ASP A 40 -20.65 36.95 6.73
N ARG A 41 -19.82 37.00 5.68
CA ARG A 41 -20.23 36.59 4.32
C ARG A 41 -20.53 35.10 4.19
N LEU A 42 -19.81 34.23 4.91
CA LEU A 42 -20.12 32.80 4.93
C LEU A 42 -21.47 32.53 5.64
N ARG A 43 -21.78 33.28 6.71
CA ARG A 43 -23.06 33.25 7.42
C ARG A 43 -24.21 33.84 6.58
N GLU A 44 -23.94 34.85 5.77
CA GLU A 44 -24.89 35.42 4.81
C GLU A 44 -25.23 34.44 3.67
N ILE A 45 -24.25 33.63 3.26
CA ILE A 45 -24.44 32.53 2.29
C ILE A 45 -25.17 31.33 2.90
N GLU A 46 -25.09 31.13 4.22
CA GLU A 46 -25.82 30.05 4.90
C GLU A 46 -27.35 30.17 4.75
N GLY A 47 -27.87 31.39 4.57
CA GLY A 47 -29.30 31.67 4.37
C GLY A 47 -29.78 31.75 2.92
N THR A 48 -28.90 31.94 1.92
CA THR A 48 -29.28 32.12 0.51
C THR A 48 -29.19 30.83 -0.33
N LEU A 49 -28.34 29.87 0.06
CA LEU A 49 -28.20 28.59 -0.63
C LEU A 49 -28.84 27.46 0.19
N ALA A 50 -29.94 26.91 -0.33
CA ALA A 50 -30.76 25.92 0.37
C ALA A 50 -30.04 24.59 0.65
N ARG A 51 -29.10 24.17 -0.21
CA ARG A 51 -28.43 22.87 -0.09
C ARG A 51 -26.97 23.01 0.37
N THR A 52 -26.55 22.12 1.28
CA THR A 52 -25.16 22.07 1.78
C THR A 52 -24.13 21.83 0.69
N LYS A 53 -24.47 21.08 -0.37
CA LYS A 53 -23.60 20.87 -1.54
C LYS A 53 -23.31 22.17 -2.29
N GLU A 54 -24.32 23.02 -2.47
CA GLU A 54 -24.19 24.32 -3.14
C GLU A 54 -23.35 25.28 -2.29
N ARG A 55 -23.62 25.33 -0.98
CA ARG A 55 -22.82 26.12 -0.01
C ARG A 55 -21.34 25.77 -0.06
N LYS A 56 -21.01 24.46 -0.06
CA LYS A 56 -19.63 23.96 -0.16
C LYS A 56 -18.98 24.21 -1.53
N ASN A 57 -19.77 24.46 -2.57
CA ASN A 57 -19.25 24.71 -3.92
C ASN A 57 -18.95 26.20 -4.19
N THR A 58 -19.35 27.09 -3.29
CA THR A 58 -19.08 28.53 -3.42
C THR A 58 -17.59 28.85 -3.41
N ILE A 59 -17.21 29.89 -4.17
CA ILE A 59 -15.81 30.34 -4.25
C ILE A 59 -15.30 30.74 -2.86
N LEU A 60 -16.12 31.42 -2.06
CA LEU A 60 -15.75 31.85 -0.71
C LEU A 60 -15.48 30.66 0.22
N TYR A 61 -16.31 29.62 0.19
CA TYR A 61 -16.06 28.40 0.98
C TYR A 61 -14.77 27.69 0.53
N LYS A 62 -14.56 27.57 -0.79
CA LYS A 62 -13.33 26.96 -1.34
C LYS A 62 -12.07 27.74 -0.94
N LEU A 63 -12.10 29.07 -1.01
CA LEU A 63 -10.99 29.93 -0.59
C LEU A 63 -10.74 29.81 0.91
N SER A 64 -11.80 29.82 1.74
CA SER A 64 -11.68 29.61 3.19
C SER A 64 -10.97 28.29 3.51
N LYS A 65 -11.43 27.21 2.87
CA LYS A 65 -10.86 25.87 3.08
C LYS A 65 -9.40 25.80 2.63
N ARG A 66 -9.06 26.35 1.47
CA ARG A 66 -7.66 26.42 0.99
C ARG A 66 -6.78 27.19 1.95
N ARG A 67 -7.23 28.35 2.44
CA ARG A 67 -6.49 29.17 3.40
C ARG A 67 -6.24 28.41 4.71
N GLN A 68 -7.22 27.66 5.20
CA GLN A 68 -7.05 26.81 6.39
C GLN A 68 -6.06 25.66 6.16
N GLU A 69 -6.04 25.08 4.96
CA GLU A 69 -5.06 24.07 4.58
C GLU A 69 -3.66 24.66 4.49
N GLU A 70 -3.50 25.81 3.84
CA GLU A 70 -2.25 26.57 3.74
C GLU A 70 -1.72 26.98 5.12
N GLU A 71 -2.57 27.47 6.03
CA GLU A 71 -2.16 27.84 7.39
C GLU A 71 -1.66 26.62 8.18
N ARG A 72 -2.32 25.46 8.02
CA ARG A 72 -1.86 24.21 8.66
C ARG A 72 -0.53 23.73 8.09
N LEU A 73 -0.33 23.86 6.77
CA LEU A 73 0.94 23.52 6.12
C LEU A 73 2.06 24.50 6.51
N ALA A 74 1.75 25.80 6.63
CA ALA A 74 2.67 26.82 7.11
C ALA A 74 3.13 26.56 8.56
N ARG A 75 2.24 26.07 9.43
CA ARG A 75 2.62 25.62 10.79
C ARG A 75 3.61 24.44 10.79
N LEU A 76 3.61 23.64 9.72
CA LEU A 76 4.56 22.55 9.50
C LEU A 76 5.81 23.01 8.71
N GLY A 77 5.86 24.27 8.26
CA GLY A 77 6.97 24.81 7.48
C GLY A 77 7.03 24.34 6.03
N VAL A 78 5.93 23.82 5.47
CA VAL A 78 5.89 23.28 4.10
C VAL A 78 4.83 23.98 3.28
N GLU A 79 5.09 24.24 1.99
CA GLU A 79 4.07 24.79 1.07
C GLU A 79 3.10 23.72 0.55
N ARG A 80 3.58 22.48 0.40
CA ARG A 80 2.82 21.34 -0.15
C ARG A 80 3.26 20.04 0.51
N LEU A 81 2.30 19.12 0.72
CA LEU A 81 2.63 17.78 1.22
C LEU A 81 3.65 17.09 0.30
N PRO A 82 4.79 16.62 0.84
CA PRO A 82 5.79 15.94 0.05
C PRO A 82 5.23 14.63 -0.51
N THR A 83 5.68 14.28 -1.72
CA THR A 83 5.22 13.05 -2.39
C THR A 83 6.17 11.88 -2.12
N ASN A 84 7.47 12.17 -2.00
CA ASN A 84 8.51 11.18 -1.79
C ASN A 84 8.90 11.12 -0.30
N PRO A 85 8.84 9.95 0.34
CA PRO A 85 9.23 9.78 1.75
C PRO A 85 10.70 10.08 2.01
N SER A 86 11.59 9.79 1.06
CA SER A 86 13.04 9.92 1.23
C SER A 86 13.54 11.37 1.32
N GLU A 87 12.74 12.34 0.88
CA GLU A 87 13.09 13.76 0.87
C GLU A 87 12.76 14.47 2.19
N VAL A 88 12.13 13.76 3.14
CA VAL A 88 11.64 14.33 4.39
C VAL A 88 12.38 13.74 5.57
N ASP A 89 12.96 14.65 6.36
CA ASP A 89 13.68 14.34 7.60
C ASP A 89 12.90 14.78 8.86
N ASP A 90 11.93 15.70 8.72
CA ASP A 90 11.11 16.12 9.84
C ASP A 90 9.99 15.11 10.15
N GLU A 91 10.03 14.55 11.35
CA GLU A 91 9.02 13.64 11.87
C GLU A 91 7.60 14.23 11.88
N LYS A 92 7.46 15.53 12.15
CA LYS A 92 6.13 16.17 12.25
C LYS A 92 5.42 16.15 10.90
N ILE A 93 6.15 16.41 9.83
CA ILE A 93 5.65 16.33 8.45
C ILE A 93 5.24 14.89 8.13
N ILE A 94 6.10 13.92 8.45
CA ILE A 94 5.81 12.49 8.20
C ILE A 94 4.56 12.03 8.96
N LYS A 95 4.45 12.38 10.25
CA LYS A 95 3.26 12.07 11.08
C LYS A 95 1.98 12.68 10.49
N TYR A 96 2.06 13.91 9.98
CA TYR A 96 0.91 14.55 9.32
C TYR A 96 0.54 13.90 7.99
N VAL A 97 1.51 13.52 7.15
CA VAL A 97 1.28 12.79 5.91
C VAL A 97 0.63 11.42 6.20
N LEU A 98 1.14 10.70 7.20
CA LEU A 98 0.56 9.43 7.66
C LEU A 98 -0.88 9.60 8.15
N PHE A 99 -1.18 10.67 8.90
CA PHE A 99 -2.55 10.98 9.33
C PHE A 99 -3.48 11.16 8.12
N ARG A 100 -3.06 11.92 7.11
CA ARG A 100 -3.84 12.13 5.88
C ARG A 100 -4.06 10.85 5.09
N LEU A 101 -3.03 10.02 4.95
CA LEU A 101 -3.13 8.72 4.28
C LEU A 101 -4.08 7.77 5.02
N LYS A 102 -3.98 7.70 6.36
CA LYS A 102 -4.89 6.88 7.19
C LYS A 102 -6.34 7.34 7.04
N GLN A 103 -6.59 8.65 7.01
CA GLN A 103 -7.92 9.20 6.77
C GLN A 103 -8.46 8.80 5.39
N GLU A 104 -7.68 8.97 4.32
CA GLU A 104 -8.11 8.61 2.96
C GLU A 104 -8.35 7.11 2.80
N ILE A 105 -7.52 6.26 3.41
CA ILE A 105 -7.72 4.81 3.46
C ILE A 105 -9.04 4.49 4.17
N GLY A 106 -9.31 5.13 5.31
CA GLY A 106 -10.56 4.95 6.06
C GLY A 106 -11.79 5.31 5.23
N ASP A 107 -11.78 6.49 4.60
CA ASP A 107 -12.90 6.97 3.78
C ASP A 107 -13.20 6.04 2.60
N LYS A 108 -12.16 5.59 1.87
CA LYS A 108 -12.33 4.67 0.74
C LYS A 108 -12.71 3.25 1.17
N THR A 109 -12.21 2.80 2.33
CA THR A 109 -12.57 1.49 2.87
C THR A 109 -14.02 1.47 3.35
N ALA A 110 -14.50 2.55 3.96
CA ALA A 110 -15.91 2.69 4.35
C ALA A 110 -16.83 2.62 3.12
N GLN A 111 -16.48 3.35 2.05
CA GLN A 111 -17.20 3.27 0.77
C GLN A 111 -17.26 1.85 0.19
N LEU A 112 -16.18 1.06 0.30
CA LEU A 112 -16.15 -0.33 -0.18
C LEU A 112 -16.94 -1.30 0.70
N ARG A 113 -17.17 -0.97 1.97
CA ARG A 113 -17.98 -1.78 2.91
C ARG A 113 -19.47 -1.52 2.75
N ASP A 114 -19.84 -0.29 2.41
CA ASP A 114 -21.23 0.12 2.26
C ASP A 114 -21.82 -0.33 0.92
N GLN A 115 -22.53 -1.46 0.92
CA GLN A 115 -23.23 -1.99 -0.26
C GLN A 115 -24.24 -1.01 -0.89
N LYS A 116 -24.74 -0.04 -0.11
CA LYS A 116 -25.63 1.02 -0.61
C LYS A 116 -24.90 2.05 -1.47
N LEU A 117 -23.62 2.27 -1.21
CA LEU A 117 -22.77 3.24 -1.89
C LEU A 117 -22.04 2.61 -3.07
N LEU A 118 -21.58 1.37 -2.92
CA LEU A 118 -20.93 0.58 -3.95
C LEU A 118 -21.41 -0.86 -3.86
N SER A 119 -21.92 -1.42 -4.96
CA SER A 119 -22.21 -2.86 -5.03
C SER A 119 -21.78 -3.47 -6.35
N ILE A 120 -21.52 -4.78 -6.33
CA ILE A 120 -21.16 -5.54 -7.54
C ILE A 120 -22.30 -5.45 -8.56
N ASP A 121 -23.54 -5.60 -8.10
CA ASP A 121 -24.71 -5.61 -8.97
C ASP A 121 -25.02 -4.24 -9.59
N ARG A 122 -24.71 -3.14 -8.90
CA ARG A 122 -25.03 -1.78 -9.37
C ARG A 122 -23.90 -1.12 -10.15
N ASP A 123 -22.68 -1.18 -9.61
CA ASP A 123 -21.52 -0.47 -10.16
C ASP A 123 -20.57 -1.38 -10.95
N GLY A 124 -20.73 -2.70 -10.81
CA GLY A 124 -19.94 -3.70 -11.50
C GLY A 124 -18.64 -4.05 -10.78
N GLU A 125 -18.19 -5.29 -10.97
CA GLU A 125 -16.95 -5.80 -10.39
C GLU A 125 -15.71 -4.98 -10.77
N ALA A 126 -15.67 -4.45 -11.99
CA ALA A 126 -14.52 -3.67 -12.48
C ALA A 126 -14.30 -2.38 -11.65
N VAL A 127 -15.39 -1.72 -11.24
CA VAL A 127 -15.32 -0.51 -10.41
C VAL A 127 -14.84 -0.86 -9.01
N ILE A 128 -15.33 -1.95 -8.44
CA ILE A 128 -14.90 -2.45 -7.12
C ILE A 128 -13.42 -2.85 -7.14
N ARG A 129 -12.96 -3.52 -8.21
CA ARG A 129 -11.53 -3.83 -8.41
C ARG A 129 -10.68 -2.57 -8.45
N ALA A 130 -11.09 -1.58 -9.25
CA ALA A 130 -10.37 -0.30 -9.35
C ALA A 130 -10.30 0.43 -7.99
N LYS A 131 -11.41 0.46 -7.24
CA LYS A 131 -11.45 1.06 -5.90
C LYS A 131 -10.59 0.30 -4.89
N ASN A 132 -10.60 -1.02 -4.94
CA ASN A 132 -9.72 -1.84 -4.10
C ASN A 132 -8.24 -1.61 -4.47
N ASP A 133 -7.91 -1.44 -5.75
CA ASP A 133 -6.55 -1.09 -6.21
C ASP A 133 -6.12 0.29 -5.71
N GLU A 134 -7.02 1.27 -5.70
CA GLU A 134 -6.75 2.59 -5.11
C GLU A 134 -6.40 2.46 -3.62
N VAL A 135 -7.16 1.68 -2.85
CA VAL A 135 -6.89 1.46 -1.41
C VAL A 135 -5.54 0.74 -1.22
N ASN A 136 -5.25 -0.29 -2.00
CA ASN A 136 -3.96 -0.99 -1.92
C ASN A 136 -2.79 -0.06 -2.28
N LYS A 137 -2.93 0.81 -3.28
CA LYS A 137 -1.91 1.84 -3.60
C LYS A 137 -1.69 2.80 -2.42
N LEU A 138 -2.74 3.20 -1.73
CA LEU A 138 -2.63 4.05 -0.52
C LEU A 138 -1.95 3.30 0.63
N LEU A 139 -2.26 2.03 0.84
CA LEU A 139 -1.59 1.18 1.83
C LEU A 139 -0.09 1.03 1.53
N SER A 140 0.28 0.78 0.28
CA SER A 140 1.69 0.73 -0.13
C SER A 140 2.42 2.04 0.18
N ARG A 141 1.82 3.19 -0.14
CA ARG A 141 2.39 4.50 0.22
C ARG A 141 2.49 4.68 1.73
N LYS A 142 1.44 4.33 2.49
CA LYS A 142 1.45 4.37 3.95
C LYS A 142 2.63 3.58 4.50
N TYR A 143 2.88 2.36 4.00
CA TYR A 143 4.02 1.56 4.44
C TYR A 143 5.37 2.19 4.12
N GLN A 144 5.51 2.87 2.97
CA GLN A 144 6.74 3.60 2.65
C GLN A 144 6.99 4.76 3.64
N TRP A 145 5.93 5.49 4.02
CA TRP A 145 6.03 6.55 5.01
C TRP A 145 6.27 6.02 6.44
N GLU A 146 5.67 4.89 6.82
CA GLU A 146 5.94 4.22 8.10
C GLU A 146 7.40 3.74 8.16
N ALA A 147 7.90 3.14 7.08
CA ALA A 147 9.30 2.70 7.00
C ALA A 147 10.28 3.88 7.12
N ARG A 148 9.95 5.04 6.53
CA ARG A 148 10.75 6.26 6.72
C ARG A 148 10.72 6.73 8.16
N LEU A 149 9.56 6.70 8.81
CA LEU A 149 9.44 7.09 10.22
C LEU A 149 10.25 6.16 11.13
N SER A 150 10.15 4.85 10.95
CA SER A 150 10.94 3.87 11.70
C SER A 150 12.43 4.03 11.44
N PHE A 151 12.83 4.33 10.19
CA PHE A 151 14.22 4.63 9.85
C PHE A 151 14.76 5.85 10.62
N LEU A 152 13.98 6.93 10.73
CA LEU A 152 14.38 8.12 11.50
C LEU A 152 14.40 7.86 13.01
N ALA A 153 13.49 7.04 13.51
CA ALA A 153 13.42 6.64 14.92
C ALA A 153 14.48 5.58 15.31
N GLY A 154 15.18 4.97 14.34
CA GLY A 154 16.10 3.86 14.57
C GLY A 154 15.41 2.55 14.96
N GLU A 155 14.11 2.42 14.72
CA GLU A 155 13.32 1.24 15.07
C GLU A 155 13.36 0.19 13.95
N PRO A 156 13.35 -1.11 14.30
CA PRO A 156 13.29 -2.18 13.31
C PRO A 156 11.97 -2.12 12.54
N ILE A 157 12.07 -2.22 11.21
CA ILE A 157 10.91 -2.21 10.31
C ILE A 157 10.19 -3.55 10.44
N ALA A 158 8.93 -3.52 10.89
CA ALA A 158 8.09 -4.72 10.97
C ALA A 158 7.92 -5.38 9.58
N PRO A 159 8.01 -6.72 9.47
CA PRO A 159 7.73 -7.42 8.23
C PRO A 159 6.28 -7.16 7.82
N ARG A 160 6.07 -6.77 6.55
CA ARG A 160 4.74 -6.45 6.00
C ARG A 160 4.34 -7.44 4.93
N PRO A 161 3.04 -7.84 4.89
CA PRO A 161 2.56 -8.73 3.85
C PRO A 161 2.64 -8.03 2.49
N ARG A 162 3.25 -8.72 1.52
CA ARG A 162 3.29 -8.27 0.11
C ARG A 162 2.00 -8.61 -0.64
N LYS A 163 1.06 -9.31 0.02
CA LYS A 163 -0.20 -9.78 -0.56
C LYS A 163 -1.22 -8.63 -0.59
N LYS A 164 -2.00 -8.57 -1.67
CA LYS A 164 -3.08 -7.60 -1.84
C LYS A 164 -4.20 -7.87 -0.83
N ILE A 165 -4.71 -6.80 -0.22
CA ILE A 165 -5.82 -6.89 0.75
C ILE A 165 -7.12 -6.55 0.01
N PHE A 166 -8.20 -7.27 0.31
CA PHE A 166 -9.52 -7.05 -0.27
C PHE A 166 -10.49 -6.59 0.81
N PHE A 167 -11.24 -5.53 0.52
CA PHE A 167 -12.14 -4.86 1.47
C PHE A 167 -13.60 -4.92 1.02
N GLY A 168 -14.52 -5.16 1.96
CA GLY A 168 -15.97 -5.15 1.71
C GLY A 168 -16.36 -6.03 0.53
N CYS A 169 -17.12 -5.48 -0.42
CA CYS A 169 -17.55 -6.18 -1.64
C CYS A 169 -16.37 -6.72 -2.48
N ALA A 170 -15.15 -6.15 -2.35
CA ALA A 170 -13.99 -6.69 -3.04
C ALA A 170 -13.55 -8.07 -2.50
N LYS A 171 -14.01 -8.48 -1.30
CA LYS A 171 -13.75 -9.82 -0.76
C LYS A 171 -14.53 -10.91 -1.48
N GLU A 172 -15.64 -10.57 -2.12
CA GLU A 172 -16.49 -11.50 -2.87
C GLU A 172 -15.94 -11.78 -4.27
N LEU A 173 -14.90 -11.04 -4.68
CA LEU A 173 -14.27 -11.25 -5.97
C LEU A 173 -13.55 -12.61 -6.02
N PRO A 174 -13.53 -13.27 -7.19
CA PRO A 174 -12.88 -14.57 -7.35
C PRO A 174 -11.39 -14.51 -6.99
N GLU A 175 -10.70 -13.38 -7.21
CA GLU A 175 -9.28 -13.26 -6.85
C GLU A 175 -9.05 -13.27 -5.32
N ALA A 176 -9.99 -12.71 -4.55
CA ALA A 176 -9.92 -12.71 -3.09
C ALA A 176 -10.08 -14.14 -2.53
N SER A 177 -10.96 -14.94 -3.15
CA SER A 177 -11.17 -16.34 -2.75
C SER A 177 -9.90 -17.20 -2.95
N VAL A 178 -9.13 -16.94 -4.02
CA VAL A 178 -7.86 -17.64 -4.30
C VAL A 178 -6.80 -17.26 -3.29
N VAL A 179 -6.73 -15.98 -2.88
CA VAL A 179 -5.77 -15.50 -1.87
C VAL A 179 -6.09 -16.11 -0.49
N GLN A 180 -7.36 -16.18 -0.10
CA GLN A 180 -7.77 -16.83 1.15
C GLN A 180 -7.49 -18.34 1.15
N LYS A 181 -7.78 -19.04 0.05
CA LYS A 181 -7.47 -20.47 -0.09
C LYS A 181 -5.97 -20.74 0.04
N ARG A 182 -5.12 -19.93 -0.58
CA ARG A 182 -3.65 -20.04 -0.44
C ARG A 182 -3.18 -19.73 0.98
N GLN A 183 -3.79 -18.76 1.67
CA GLN A 183 -3.47 -18.48 3.07
C GLN A 183 -3.83 -19.64 4.01
N ARG A 184 -4.96 -20.33 3.79
CA ARG A 184 -5.29 -21.54 4.56
C ARG A 184 -4.30 -22.69 4.33
N VAL A 185 -3.75 -22.81 3.12
CA VAL A 185 -2.75 -23.85 2.80
C VAL A 185 -1.37 -23.52 3.38
N GLU A 186 -1.02 -22.24 3.50
CA GLU A 186 0.24 -21.80 4.15
C GLU A 186 0.12 -21.68 5.69
N GLY A 187 -1.10 -21.69 6.25
CA GLY A 187 -1.41 -21.40 7.65
C GLY A 187 -1.25 -22.55 8.65
N MET A 188 -0.60 -23.66 8.30
CA MET A 188 -0.22 -24.70 9.30
C MET A 188 1.07 -24.37 10.08
N GLN A 189 1.64 -23.18 9.89
CA GLN A 189 2.75 -22.64 10.69
C GLN A 189 2.57 -21.14 10.93
N GLU A 190 1.63 -20.74 11.78
CA GLU A 190 1.79 -19.55 12.63
C GLU A 190 0.69 -19.53 13.70
N ALA A 191 1.10 -19.74 14.95
CA ALA A 191 0.26 -19.56 16.13
C ALA A 191 0.22 -18.07 16.50
N GLY A 192 -0.96 -17.57 16.86
CA GLY A 192 -1.10 -16.27 17.53
C GLY A 192 -2.39 -15.50 17.20
N GLU A 193 -3.47 -15.90 17.88
CA GLU A 193 -4.52 -15.04 18.46
C GLU A 193 -5.25 -14.02 17.57
N ASP A 194 -6.52 -14.32 17.27
CA ASP A 194 -7.66 -13.50 17.71
C ASP A 194 -8.94 -14.36 17.64
N GLU A 195 -9.43 -14.81 18.80
CA GLU A 195 -10.86 -15.09 19.00
C GLU A 195 -11.63 -13.79 18.69
N VAL A 196 -12.77 -13.74 18.03
CA VAL A 196 -14.10 -14.12 18.52
C VAL A 196 -15.06 -14.08 17.32
N ALA A 197 -15.89 -15.10 17.14
CA ALA A 197 -17.33 -14.98 16.85
C ALA A 197 -17.92 -16.37 16.66
N ASP A 198 -18.50 -16.85 17.76
CA ASP A 198 -19.51 -17.90 17.84
C ASP A 198 -20.73 -17.54 16.96
N SER A 199 -21.18 -18.50 16.15
CA SER A 199 -22.59 -18.64 15.79
C SER A 199 -22.84 -20.05 15.26
N SER A 200 -23.45 -20.85 16.13
CA SER A 200 -24.31 -21.99 15.84
C SER A 200 -25.15 -21.81 14.57
N GLU A 201 -25.19 -22.85 13.74
CA GLU A 201 -26.43 -23.31 13.12
C GLU A 201 -26.32 -24.81 12.85
N GLU A 202 -27.25 -25.54 13.44
CA GLU A 202 -27.45 -26.97 13.30
C GLU A 202 -28.04 -27.25 11.92
N ASP A 203 -27.45 -28.20 11.18
CA ASP A 203 -28.13 -28.81 10.03
C ASP A 203 -28.01 -30.33 10.14
N GLU A 204 -29.13 -30.94 10.51
CA GLU A 204 -29.36 -32.37 10.48
C GLU A 204 -29.33 -32.86 9.03
N LEU A 205 -28.34 -33.68 8.69
CA LEU A 205 -28.42 -34.54 7.50
C LEU A 205 -28.11 -35.99 7.87
N VAL A 206 -29.21 -36.74 7.98
CA VAL A 206 -29.45 -38.17 7.74
C VAL A 206 -28.22 -39.04 7.40
N PRO A 207 -27.98 -40.16 8.13
CA PRO A 207 -26.94 -41.12 7.79
C PRO A 207 -27.45 -42.16 6.80
N ASP A 208 -26.96 -42.13 5.55
CA ASP A 208 -27.10 -43.25 4.62
C ASP A 208 -25.78 -44.05 4.53
N GLN A 209 -25.85 -45.24 5.14
CA GLN A 209 -25.27 -46.52 4.73
C GLN A 209 -23.89 -46.54 4.04
N LEU A 210 -22.90 -46.98 4.83
CA LEU A 210 -21.98 -48.09 4.55
C LEU A 210 -21.81 -48.51 3.08
N GLU A 211 -20.70 -48.10 2.47
CA GLU A 211 -19.88 -49.03 1.69
C GLU A 211 -18.49 -49.13 2.31
N ALA A 212 -18.18 -50.34 2.75
CA ALA A 212 -16.89 -50.72 3.28
C ALA A 212 -16.01 -51.21 2.12
N GLU A 213 -15.02 -50.41 1.71
CA GLU A 213 -13.85 -50.92 0.98
C GLU A 213 -12.54 -50.31 1.53
N GLN A 214 -11.91 -51.12 2.39
CA GLN A 214 -10.47 -51.29 2.65
C GLN A 214 -9.53 -50.05 2.66
N PRO A 215 -9.07 -49.58 3.84
CA PRO A 215 -8.03 -48.55 3.97
C PRO A 215 -6.59 -49.11 4.09
N ALA A 216 -6.33 -50.41 3.86
CA ALA A 216 -5.08 -51.03 4.32
C ALA A 216 -3.88 -50.93 3.34
N THR A 217 -4.07 -50.60 2.06
CA THR A 217 -3.00 -50.61 1.05
C THR A 217 -2.38 -49.24 0.76
N GLN A 218 -3.04 -48.13 1.12
CA GLN A 218 -2.49 -46.78 0.89
C GLN A 218 -1.36 -46.40 1.86
N ASP A 219 -1.37 -46.96 3.08
CA ASP A 219 -0.37 -46.60 4.11
C ASP A 219 1.01 -47.21 3.83
N HIS A 220 1.08 -48.38 3.20
CA HIS A 220 2.37 -49.04 2.94
C HIS A 220 3.19 -48.29 1.89
N ASP A 221 2.53 -47.84 0.83
CA ASP A 221 3.12 -47.02 -0.23
C ASP A 221 3.62 -45.66 0.28
N TYR A 222 2.91 -45.08 1.24
CA TYR A 222 3.31 -43.83 1.87
C TYR A 222 4.54 -44.02 2.76
N LEU A 223 4.54 -45.06 3.59
CA LEU A 223 5.67 -45.38 4.48
C LEU A 223 6.94 -45.73 3.70
N GLU A 224 6.82 -46.44 2.57
CA GLU A 224 7.97 -46.71 1.68
C GLU A 224 8.52 -45.43 1.05
N ARG A 225 7.67 -44.50 0.62
CA ARG A 225 8.12 -43.20 0.08
C ARG A 225 8.81 -42.36 1.15
N VAL A 226 8.30 -42.35 2.37
CA VAL A 226 8.93 -41.65 3.50
C VAL A 226 10.29 -42.26 3.83
N LYS A 227 10.39 -43.60 3.82
CA LYS A 227 11.66 -44.30 4.04
C LYS A 227 12.66 -44.04 2.90
N TRP A 228 12.19 -43.94 1.66
CA TRP A 228 13.03 -43.59 0.52
C TRP A 228 13.56 -42.16 0.61
N LEU A 229 12.74 -41.19 1.05
CA LEU A 229 13.16 -39.80 1.26
C LEU A 229 14.28 -39.66 2.31
N GLY A 230 14.33 -40.56 3.30
CA GLY A 230 15.42 -40.63 4.28
C GLY A 230 16.61 -41.50 3.85
N SER A 231 16.63 -42.01 2.62
CA SER A 231 17.70 -42.87 2.12
C SER A 231 18.74 -42.07 1.33
N SER A 232 19.99 -42.54 1.34
CA SER A 232 21.08 -41.92 0.57
C SER A 232 20.83 -41.90 -0.95
N ALA A 233 19.92 -42.75 -1.45
CA ALA A 233 19.51 -42.73 -2.85
C ALA A 233 18.73 -41.46 -3.20
N ALA A 234 17.88 -40.95 -2.30
CA ALA A 234 17.17 -39.69 -2.49
C ALA A 234 18.13 -38.49 -2.46
N ASP A 235 19.14 -38.53 -1.59
CA ASP A 235 20.19 -37.49 -1.54
C ASP A 235 21.00 -37.43 -2.85
N LEU A 236 21.36 -38.58 -3.42
CA LEU A 236 22.07 -38.65 -4.69
C LEU A 236 21.21 -38.14 -5.86
N ASP A 237 19.91 -38.44 -5.86
CA ASP A 237 18.97 -37.91 -6.85
C ASP A 237 18.81 -36.38 -6.71
N LEU A 238 18.76 -35.86 -5.49
CA LEU A 238 18.73 -34.41 -5.23
C LEU A 238 19.97 -33.71 -5.79
N ILE A 239 21.17 -34.24 -5.51
CA ILE A 239 22.43 -33.71 -6.03
C ILE A 239 22.44 -33.73 -7.57
N ARG A 240 21.88 -34.78 -8.19
CA ARG A 240 21.74 -34.85 -9.65
C ARG A 240 20.80 -33.77 -10.17
N PHE A 241 19.65 -33.58 -9.54
CA PHE A 241 18.68 -32.53 -9.91
C PHE A 241 19.27 -31.12 -9.76
N GLU A 242 20.03 -30.87 -8.70
CA GLU A 242 20.71 -29.60 -8.48
C GLU A 242 21.76 -29.32 -9.57
N ARG A 243 22.60 -30.32 -9.92
CA ARG A 243 23.57 -30.19 -11.02
C ARG A 243 22.91 -29.98 -12.37
N GLU A 244 21.82 -30.68 -12.66
CA GLU A 244 21.06 -30.48 -13.90
C GLU A 244 20.39 -29.11 -13.96
N ALA A 245 19.85 -28.63 -12.83
CA ALA A 245 19.27 -27.31 -12.72
C ALA A 245 20.34 -26.22 -12.91
N GLU A 246 21.52 -26.38 -12.30
CA GLU A 246 22.66 -25.48 -12.48
C GLU A 246 23.14 -25.47 -13.94
N ALA A 247 23.24 -26.63 -14.58
CA ALA A 247 23.60 -26.73 -16.00
C ALA A 247 22.56 -26.04 -16.90
N LYS A 248 21.26 -26.22 -16.62
CA LYS A 248 20.17 -25.52 -17.33
C LYS A 248 20.22 -24.00 -17.09
N MET A 249 20.58 -23.56 -15.89
CA MET A 249 20.72 -22.14 -15.56
C MET A 249 21.95 -21.51 -16.22
N ARG A 250 23.09 -22.22 -16.32
CA ARG A 250 24.24 -21.77 -17.15
C ARG A 250 23.87 -21.68 -18.63
N ALA A 251 23.19 -22.70 -19.17
CA ALA A 251 22.76 -22.68 -20.58
C ALA A 251 21.73 -21.57 -20.88
N LYS A 252 20.91 -21.18 -19.90
CA LYS A 252 19.98 -20.05 -19.99
C LYS A 252 20.61 -18.70 -19.63
N GLY A 253 21.76 -18.69 -18.95
CA GLY A 253 22.53 -17.49 -18.58
C GLY A 253 23.03 -16.70 -19.79
N ASP A 254 23.18 -17.36 -20.94
CA ASP A 254 23.53 -16.71 -22.22
C ASP A 254 22.29 -16.15 -22.97
N SER A 255 21.08 -16.33 -22.46
CA SER A 255 19.83 -16.01 -23.18
C SER A 255 18.80 -15.21 -22.36
N ILE A 256 18.90 -15.15 -21.03
CA ILE A 256 17.87 -14.53 -20.18
C ILE A 256 18.42 -13.39 -19.32
N VAL A 257 19.03 -12.37 -19.93
CA VAL A 257 18.93 -10.97 -19.46
C VAL A 257 19.03 -10.00 -20.65
N SER A 258 18.08 -10.08 -21.59
CA SER A 258 17.83 -8.98 -22.53
C SER A 258 16.41 -8.47 -22.38
N ARG A 259 16.16 -7.81 -21.25
CA ARG A 259 15.10 -6.81 -21.17
C ARG A 259 15.47 -5.74 -22.19
N ALA A 260 14.81 -5.79 -23.34
CA ALA A 260 14.98 -4.90 -24.46
C ALA A 260 15.02 -3.43 -23.98
N GLY A 261 16.19 -2.80 -24.09
CA GLY A 261 16.34 -1.36 -23.92
C GLY A 261 17.51 -0.88 -23.06
N SER A 262 18.03 -1.68 -22.12
CA SER A 262 19.09 -1.18 -21.20
C SER A 262 20.31 -2.07 -21.05
N GLY A 263 20.20 -3.39 -21.18
CA GLY A 263 21.34 -4.30 -20.97
C GLY A 263 22.37 -4.26 -22.11
N ALA A 264 21.92 -4.06 -23.34
CA ALA A 264 22.79 -4.03 -24.52
C ALA A 264 23.78 -2.84 -24.53
N LEU A 265 23.38 -1.71 -23.93
CA LEU A 265 24.27 -0.55 -23.81
C LEU A 265 25.39 -0.84 -22.81
N ILE A 266 25.08 -1.47 -21.67
CA ILE A 266 26.07 -1.72 -20.60
C ILE A 266 27.09 -2.79 -21.04
N LEU A 267 26.65 -3.86 -21.72
CA LEU A 267 27.55 -4.90 -22.24
C LEU A 267 28.47 -4.40 -23.37
N SER A 268 28.05 -3.40 -24.15
CA SER A 268 28.87 -2.87 -25.25
C SER A 268 30.16 -2.17 -24.78
N TYR A 269 30.20 -1.75 -23.52
CA TYR A 269 31.35 -1.06 -22.92
C TYR A 269 32.29 -1.99 -22.15
N CYS A 270 31.98 -3.28 -22.05
CA CYS A 270 32.90 -4.27 -21.51
C CYS A 270 33.71 -4.90 -22.65
N LYS A 271 34.95 -4.46 -22.83
CA LYS A 271 35.94 -5.15 -23.68
C LYS A 271 36.93 -5.86 -22.77
N GLU A 272 37.14 -7.16 -23.01
CA GLU A 272 38.14 -7.99 -22.30
C GLU A 272 38.02 -7.94 -20.76
N GLY A 273 36.78 -7.90 -20.24
CA GLY A 273 36.52 -7.89 -18.79
C GLY A 273 36.80 -6.55 -18.09
N LYS A 274 37.12 -5.48 -18.83
CA LYS A 274 37.25 -4.11 -18.31
C LYS A 274 36.14 -3.22 -18.83
N ALA A 275 35.50 -2.48 -17.93
CA ALA A 275 34.49 -1.48 -18.27
C ALA A 275 35.17 -0.22 -18.84
N MET A 276 35.13 -0.06 -20.16
CA MET A 276 35.57 1.12 -20.90
C MET A 276 34.36 2.03 -21.10
N ILE A 277 34.05 2.84 -20.08
CA ILE A 277 32.98 3.83 -20.14
C ILE A 277 33.50 5.03 -20.94
N PRO A 278 32.89 5.39 -22.08
CA PRO A 278 33.31 6.57 -22.84
C PRO A 278 32.97 7.86 -22.10
N ASP A 279 33.71 8.92 -22.41
CA ASP A 279 33.43 10.26 -21.89
C ASP A 279 32.01 10.73 -22.26
N GLU A 280 31.45 11.58 -21.40
CA GLU A 280 30.07 12.04 -21.50
C GLU A 280 29.77 12.72 -22.85
N GLU A 281 30.74 13.43 -23.41
CA GLU A 281 30.64 14.08 -24.72
C GLU A 281 30.50 13.06 -25.85
N HIS A 282 31.27 11.97 -25.79
CA HIS A 282 31.21 10.89 -26.78
C HIS A 282 29.85 10.17 -26.72
N PHE A 283 29.33 9.94 -25.51
CA PHE A 283 28.00 9.35 -25.32
C PHE A 283 26.88 10.25 -25.88
N LYS A 284 26.94 11.56 -25.58
CA LYS A 284 25.97 12.53 -26.12
C LYS A 284 26.00 12.57 -27.65
N GLN A 285 27.19 12.58 -28.25
CA GLN A 285 27.34 12.54 -29.71
C GLN A 285 26.78 11.25 -30.31
N GLN A 286 27.05 10.10 -29.70
CA GLN A 286 26.55 8.82 -30.18
C GLN A 286 25.02 8.73 -30.11
N LEU A 287 24.41 9.28 -29.06
CA LEU A 287 22.95 9.35 -28.92
C LEU A 287 22.31 10.21 -30.02
N VAL A 288 22.90 11.37 -30.31
CA VAL A 288 22.45 12.27 -31.38
C VAL A 288 22.59 11.60 -32.75
N ASN A 289 23.72 10.93 -33.00
CA ASN A 289 23.96 10.22 -34.26
C ASN A 289 23.00 9.05 -34.47
N ASN A 290 22.69 8.28 -33.42
CA ASN A 290 21.71 7.20 -33.48
C ASN A 290 20.30 7.74 -33.79
N ARG A 291 19.93 8.85 -33.15
CA ARG A 291 18.64 9.52 -33.42
C ARG A 291 18.57 10.04 -34.85
N LYS A 292 19.66 10.62 -35.37
CA LYS A 292 19.76 11.08 -36.76
C LYS A 292 19.61 9.90 -37.74
N LYS A 293 20.28 8.78 -37.47
CA LYS A 293 20.21 7.57 -38.28
C LYS A 293 18.80 6.98 -38.32
N ALA A 294 18.14 6.84 -37.16
CA ALA A 294 16.77 6.33 -37.08
C ALA A 294 15.75 7.23 -37.83
N LEU A 295 15.92 8.56 -37.75
CA LEU A 295 15.10 9.50 -38.51
C LEU A 295 15.35 9.41 -40.02
N GLN A 296 16.61 9.19 -40.42
CA GLN A 296 16.99 9.04 -41.81
C GLN A 296 16.48 7.72 -42.40
N GLU A 297 16.54 6.61 -41.64
CA GLU A 297 15.91 5.34 -42.00
C GLU A 297 14.39 5.48 -42.15
N ARG A 298 13.73 6.21 -41.24
CA ARG A 298 12.29 6.49 -41.33
C ARG A 298 11.93 7.36 -42.54
N LEU A 299 12.75 8.35 -42.87
CA LEU A 299 12.58 9.18 -44.07
C LEU A 299 12.78 8.36 -45.35
N ASN A 300 13.78 7.49 -45.39
CA ASN A 300 14.04 6.61 -46.52
C ASN A 300 12.90 5.59 -46.72
N ALA A 301 12.37 5.03 -45.63
CA ALA A 301 11.22 4.13 -45.67
C ALA A 301 9.93 4.82 -46.15
N LEU A 302 9.78 6.12 -45.92
CA LEU A 302 8.68 6.93 -46.44
C LEU A 302 8.89 7.35 -47.90
N ARG A 303 10.13 7.58 -48.33
CA ARG A 303 10.48 7.86 -49.74
C ARG A 303 10.35 6.63 -50.65
N GLY A 304 10.55 5.42 -50.11
CA GLY A 304 10.37 4.16 -50.85
C GLY A 304 8.93 3.66 -50.96
N LYS A 305 7.93 4.46 -50.58
CA LYS A 305 6.50 4.15 -50.63
C LYS A 305 5.72 4.89 -51.73
N ASN A 306 6.43 5.46 -52.71
CA ASN A 306 5.85 6.00 -53.96
C ASN A 306 6.18 5.09 -55.12
#